data_AF-A0A913ZTV8-F1
#
_entry.id   AF-A0A913ZTV8-F1
#
_cell.length_a   1.000
_cell.length_b   1.000
_cell.length_c   1.000
_cell.angle_alpha   90.00
_cell.angle_beta   90.00
_cell.angle_gamma   90.00
#
_symmetry.space_group_name_H-M   'P 1'
#
loop_
_entity.id
_entity.type
_entity.pdbx_description
1 polymer ?
#
loop_
_entity_poly.entity_id
_entity_poly.type
_entity_poly.pdbx_seq_one_letter_code
_entity_poly.pdbx_strand_id
1 'polypeptide(L)'
;MASNVTVQSVLEKISVDHLECSICTNRFRQPKLLDCLHSFCLQCLQELRQSQDPSGTKLTCPLCRCETTLKGSGVADLPNNFAFSALVEEVTMQEKLLEGQGSDIKCQACDEENQAISRCMDCDHFLCQECQKAHKRMTAMKSHKIYTLAQLQSGKIVYKSKLRDEVPKCCKHPDQNLNVYCNSCEQVICTTCSVLDHAKHSLTGLPEAAEKCKKKITEMVQKGESRKTEMSTTIEETSKSRKELDTMFANAQKKVSKKIQLGIPKIQKEEQKLKQEMDWIYQHRVRTFEAAQATNRKEVTQTKHKLEEVKQLMNQASCYKILELQQKLLHNLSELTRTQPQQVPEKLTFMDFEEDYYGASVFSVDMTSNMQGDGQPTGVCCDSDGSIFVAVCRCLTATDIEIQ
;
A
#
# COMPACT_ATOMS: atom_id res chain seq x y z
N MET A 1 -32.73 -18.99 4.34
CA MET A 1 -34.04 -18.39 4.09
C MET A 1 -33.95 -17.69 2.74
N ALA A 2 -34.61 -18.22 1.71
CA ALA A 2 -34.63 -17.56 0.41
C ALA A 2 -35.55 -16.34 0.52
N SER A 3 -35.01 -15.13 0.39
CA SER A 3 -35.81 -13.92 0.34
C SER A 3 -36.76 -14.02 -0.86
N ASN A 4 -38.06 -14.07 -0.62
CA ASN A 4 -39.06 -14.02 -1.69
C ASN A 4 -38.93 -12.67 -2.41
N VAL A 5 -38.24 -12.68 -3.55
CA VAL A 5 -38.11 -11.50 -4.42
C VAL A 5 -39.46 -11.29 -5.11
N THR A 6 -40.18 -10.24 -4.74
CA THR A 6 -41.43 -9.83 -5.40
C THR A 6 -41.11 -8.92 -6.58
N VAL A 7 -41.98 -8.85 -7.59
CA VAL A 7 -41.84 -7.92 -8.73
C VAL A 7 -41.69 -6.48 -8.24
N GLN A 8 -42.41 -6.09 -7.19
CA GLN A 8 -42.32 -4.77 -6.58
C GLN A 8 -40.94 -4.51 -5.96
N SER A 9 -40.37 -5.48 -5.23
CA SER A 9 -39.02 -5.36 -4.66
C SER A 9 -37.91 -5.26 -5.74
N VAL A 10 -38.16 -5.79 -6.94
CA VAL A 10 -37.23 -5.66 -8.08
C VAL A 10 -37.35 -4.28 -8.72
N LEU A 11 -38.57 -3.79 -8.93
CA LEU A 11 -38.80 -2.45 -9.50
C LEU A 11 -38.27 -1.34 -8.60
N GLU A 12 -38.44 -1.48 -7.27
CA GLU A 12 -37.91 -0.52 -6.30
C GLU A 12 -36.36 -0.47 -6.35
N LYS A 13 -35.70 -1.62 -6.43
CA LYS A 13 -34.23 -1.67 -6.63
C LYS A 13 -33.80 -1.05 -7.95
N ILE A 14 -34.48 -1.36 -9.04
CA ILE A 14 -34.18 -0.75 -10.36
C ILE A 14 -34.38 0.77 -10.31
N SER A 15 -35.43 1.24 -9.62
CA SER A 15 -35.67 2.67 -9.41
C SER A 15 -34.49 3.33 -8.71
N VAL A 16 -34.11 2.83 -7.53
CA VAL A 16 -33.06 3.42 -6.70
C VAL A 16 -31.68 3.33 -7.36
N ASP A 17 -31.31 2.15 -7.87
CA ASP A 17 -29.95 1.90 -8.35
C ASP A 17 -29.69 2.51 -9.74
N HIS A 18 -30.74 2.73 -10.55
CA HIS A 18 -30.58 3.04 -11.96
C HIS A 18 -31.42 4.22 -12.45
N LEU A 19 -32.42 4.71 -11.71
CA LEU A 19 -33.35 5.75 -12.18
C LEU A 19 -33.42 6.98 -11.27
N GLU A 20 -32.49 7.12 -10.33
CA GLU A 20 -32.37 8.27 -9.44
C GLU A 20 -31.14 9.13 -9.71
N CYS A 21 -31.33 10.44 -9.64
CA CYS A 21 -30.26 11.40 -9.81
C CYS A 21 -29.38 11.43 -8.56
N SER A 22 -28.06 11.26 -8.72
CA SER A 22 -27.12 11.26 -7.60
C SER A 22 -26.92 12.63 -6.93
N ILE A 23 -27.50 13.72 -7.46
CA ILE A 23 -27.50 15.04 -6.80
C ILE A 23 -28.71 15.18 -5.88
N CYS A 24 -29.93 15.01 -6.41
CA CYS A 24 -31.15 15.22 -5.62
C CYS A 24 -31.72 13.95 -5.00
N THR A 25 -31.12 12.78 -5.28
CA THR A 25 -31.57 11.44 -4.82
C THR A 25 -33.07 11.20 -5.07
N ASN A 26 -33.57 11.77 -6.16
CA ASN A 26 -34.94 11.63 -6.62
C ASN A 26 -34.92 11.10 -8.06
N ARG A 27 -36.06 10.57 -8.52
CA ARG A 27 -36.20 10.13 -9.91
C ARG A 27 -35.84 11.23 -10.89
N PHE A 28 -35.18 10.84 -11.99
CA PHE A 28 -34.75 11.81 -12.99
C PHE A 28 -35.91 12.62 -13.56
N ARG A 29 -35.73 13.94 -13.57
CA ARG A 29 -36.62 14.91 -14.22
C ARG A 29 -35.81 15.66 -15.26
N GLN A 30 -36.20 15.52 -16.53
CA GLN A 30 -35.47 16.07 -17.68
C GLN A 30 -33.95 15.83 -17.58
N PRO A 31 -33.52 14.55 -17.55
CA PRO A 31 -32.11 14.20 -17.44
C PRO A 31 -31.30 14.76 -18.61
N LYS A 32 -30.24 15.50 -18.28
CA LYS A 32 -29.24 16.03 -19.21
C LYS A 32 -27.98 15.18 -19.17
N LEU A 33 -27.40 14.93 -20.34
CA LEU A 33 -26.18 14.14 -20.52
C LEU A 33 -24.94 15.06 -20.52
N LEU A 34 -23.96 14.74 -19.68
CA LEU A 34 -22.64 15.37 -19.70
C LEU A 34 -21.71 14.71 -20.72
N ASP A 35 -20.58 15.34 -21.05
CA ASP A 35 -19.58 14.79 -21.99
C ASP A 35 -18.99 13.45 -21.50
N CYS A 36 -19.00 13.22 -20.18
CA CYS A 36 -18.61 11.96 -19.54
C CYS A 36 -19.71 10.89 -19.52
N LEU A 37 -20.84 11.13 -20.19
CA LEU A 37 -22.02 10.25 -20.28
C LEU A 37 -22.80 10.04 -18.97
N HIS A 38 -22.43 10.70 -17.88
CA HIS A 38 -23.27 10.77 -16.68
C HIS A 38 -24.48 11.67 -16.92
N SER A 39 -25.63 11.26 -16.38
CA SER A 39 -26.90 11.99 -16.48
C SER A 39 -27.30 12.58 -15.13
N PHE A 40 -27.88 13.78 -15.15
CA PHE A 40 -28.39 14.50 -13.97
C PHE A 40 -29.65 15.28 -14.35
N CYS A 41 -30.53 15.57 -13.39
CA CYS A 41 -31.69 16.42 -13.66
C CYS A 41 -31.25 17.81 -14.13
N LEU A 42 -31.99 18.41 -15.07
CA LEU A 42 -31.72 19.77 -15.56
C LEU A 42 -31.56 20.78 -14.41
N GLN A 43 -32.51 20.79 -13.48
CA GLN A 43 -32.47 21.69 -12.32
C GLN A 43 -31.22 21.47 -11.45
N CYS A 44 -30.87 20.21 -11.19
CA CYS A 44 -29.68 19.89 -10.40
C CYS A 44 -28.39 20.37 -11.07
N LEU A 45 -28.28 20.27 -12.40
CA LEU A 45 -27.13 20.83 -13.12
C LEU A 45 -27.14 22.36 -13.16
N GLN A 46 -28.31 23.01 -13.20
CA GLN A 46 -28.42 24.46 -13.12
C GLN A 46 -27.93 24.97 -11.75
N GLU A 47 -28.37 24.34 -10.66
CA GLU A 47 -27.91 24.63 -9.30
C GLU A 47 -26.41 24.31 -9.12
N LEU A 48 -25.94 23.19 -9.69
CA LEU A 48 -24.52 22.83 -9.68
C LEU A 48 -23.67 23.88 -10.40
N ARG A 49 -24.11 24.36 -11.57
CA ARG A 49 -23.43 25.44 -12.29
C ARG A 49 -23.36 26.72 -11.45
N GLN A 50 -24.47 27.10 -10.81
CA GLN A 50 -24.50 28.28 -9.95
C GLN A 50 -23.54 28.18 -8.75
N SER A 51 -23.36 26.99 -8.19
CA SER A 51 -22.43 26.77 -7.08
C SER A 51 -20.95 26.68 -7.50
N GLN A 52 -20.66 26.18 -8.71
CA GLN A 52 -19.30 26.05 -9.22
C GLN A 52 -18.78 27.35 -9.85
N ASP A 53 -19.40 27.79 -10.94
CA ASP A 53 -19.05 29.01 -11.66
C ASP A 53 -20.28 29.49 -12.45
N PRO A 54 -21.05 30.45 -11.91
CA PRO A 54 -22.25 30.99 -12.57
C PRO A 54 -21.98 31.53 -13.99
N SER A 55 -20.80 32.12 -14.18
CA SER A 55 -20.31 32.72 -15.43
C SER A 55 -19.51 31.74 -16.30
N GLY A 56 -19.21 30.56 -15.77
CA GLY A 56 -18.35 29.58 -16.39
C GLY A 56 -18.93 28.97 -17.65
N THR A 57 -18.03 28.64 -18.57
CA THR A 57 -18.32 27.87 -19.80
C THR A 57 -18.06 26.37 -19.61
N LYS A 58 -17.68 25.95 -18.39
CA LYS A 58 -17.40 24.57 -18.04
C LYS A 58 -18.20 24.14 -16.82
N LEU A 59 -18.55 22.86 -16.79
CA LEU A 59 -19.22 22.22 -15.65
C LEU A 59 -18.47 20.94 -15.28
N THR A 60 -18.14 20.77 -14.01
CA THR A 60 -17.42 19.58 -13.53
C THR A 60 -18.40 18.54 -13.00
N CYS A 61 -18.34 17.33 -13.56
CA CYS A 61 -19.18 16.21 -13.14
C CYS A 61 -18.87 15.78 -11.69
N PRO A 62 -19.86 15.66 -10.80
CA PRO A 62 -19.63 15.28 -9.41
C PRO A 62 -19.22 13.81 -9.23
N LEU A 63 -19.52 12.93 -10.20
CA LEU A 63 -19.22 11.50 -10.11
C LEU A 63 -17.80 11.15 -10.54
N CYS A 64 -17.35 11.70 -11.67
CA CYS A 64 -16.05 11.35 -12.27
C CYS A 64 -15.08 12.52 -12.43
N ARG A 65 -15.49 13.74 -12.03
CA ARG A 65 -14.70 14.98 -12.12
C ARG A 65 -14.30 15.41 -13.54
N CYS A 66 -14.83 14.76 -14.57
CA CYS A 66 -14.65 15.20 -15.95
C CYS A 66 -15.35 16.54 -16.20
N GLU A 67 -14.73 17.41 -17.00
CA GLU A 67 -15.32 18.68 -17.42
C GLU A 67 -16.23 18.48 -18.64
N THR A 68 -17.36 19.19 -18.66
CA THR A 68 -18.26 19.31 -19.80
C THR A 68 -18.29 20.75 -20.27
N THR A 69 -18.14 20.96 -21.57
CA THR A 69 -18.15 22.32 -22.14
C THR A 69 -19.58 22.76 -22.44
N LEU A 70 -19.99 23.85 -21.81
CA LEU A 70 -21.31 24.44 -22.00
C LEU A 70 -21.31 25.38 -23.21
N LYS A 71 -22.38 25.31 -24.02
CA LYS A 71 -22.60 26.15 -25.20
C LYS A 71 -23.87 26.98 -25.00
N GLY A 72 -23.98 28.11 -25.70
CA GLY A 72 -25.22 28.89 -25.80
C GLY A 72 -25.89 29.18 -24.45
N SER A 73 -27.08 28.63 -24.25
CA SER A 73 -27.93 28.76 -23.04
C SER A 73 -27.43 27.93 -21.84
N GLY A 74 -26.20 27.42 -21.91
CA GLY A 74 -25.53 26.71 -20.83
C GLY A 74 -26.03 25.27 -20.68
N VAL A 75 -26.55 24.94 -19.49
CA VAL A 75 -27.03 23.59 -19.14
C VAL A 75 -28.26 23.17 -19.97
N ALA A 76 -29.09 24.14 -20.37
CA ALA A 76 -30.31 23.87 -21.12
C ALA A 76 -30.04 23.24 -22.50
N ASP A 77 -28.90 23.57 -23.10
CA ASP A 77 -28.50 23.11 -24.44
C ASP A 77 -27.80 21.74 -24.41
N LEU A 78 -27.56 21.17 -23.22
CA LEU A 78 -27.04 19.81 -23.11
C LEU A 78 -28.06 18.79 -23.66
N PRO A 79 -27.58 17.68 -24.27
CA PRO A 79 -28.46 16.65 -24.80
C PRO A 79 -29.39 16.07 -23.73
N ASN A 80 -30.68 15.94 -24.03
CA ASN A 80 -31.61 15.18 -23.19
C ASN A 80 -31.31 13.69 -23.33
N ASN A 81 -31.37 12.95 -22.22
CA ASN A 81 -31.32 11.50 -22.26
C ASN A 81 -32.75 10.94 -22.38
N PHE A 82 -33.29 10.97 -23.61
CA PHE A 82 -34.67 10.51 -23.89
C PHE A 82 -34.87 9.02 -23.58
N ALA A 83 -33.87 8.18 -23.85
CA ALA A 83 -33.93 6.75 -23.52
C ALA A 83 -34.13 6.53 -22.02
N PHE A 84 -33.52 7.37 -21.21
CA PHE A 84 -33.62 7.30 -19.76
C PHE A 84 -34.90 7.91 -19.22
N SER A 85 -35.36 9.01 -19.82
CA SER A 85 -36.67 9.60 -19.52
C SER A 85 -37.79 8.60 -19.82
N ALA A 86 -37.69 7.88 -20.95
CA ALA A 86 -38.61 6.81 -21.32
C ALA A 86 -38.60 5.67 -20.28
N LEU A 87 -37.42 5.24 -19.82
CA LEU A 87 -37.31 4.20 -18.79
C LEU A 87 -37.94 4.63 -17.46
N VAL A 88 -37.71 5.87 -17.02
CA VAL A 88 -38.34 6.42 -15.82
C VAL A 88 -39.87 6.40 -15.95
N GLU A 89 -40.40 6.85 -17.10
CA GLU A 89 -41.85 6.84 -17.35
C GLU A 89 -42.41 5.41 -17.35
N GLU A 90 -41.75 4.48 -18.03
CA GLU A 90 -42.19 3.09 -18.13
C GLU A 90 -42.21 2.37 -16.77
N VAL A 91 -41.16 2.53 -15.97
CA VAL A 91 -41.11 1.94 -14.62
C VAL A 91 -42.16 2.58 -13.71
N THR A 92 -42.30 3.91 -13.76
CA THR A 92 -43.32 4.63 -12.97
C THR A 92 -44.74 4.17 -13.35
N MET A 93 -45.00 3.92 -14.64
CA MET A 93 -46.29 3.39 -15.08
C MET A 93 -46.51 1.96 -14.60
N GLN A 94 -45.48 1.13 -14.60
CA GLN A 94 -45.60 -0.26 -14.12
C GLN A 94 -45.87 -0.33 -12.62
N GLU A 95 -45.26 0.54 -11.81
CA GLU A 95 -45.51 0.64 -10.37
C GLU A 95 -46.96 1.04 -10.08
N LYS A 96 -47.46 2.09 -10.75
CA LYS A 96 -48.87 2.52 -10.63
C LYS A 96 -49.86 1.39 -10.94
N LEU A 97 -49.54 0.56 -11.94
CA LEU A 97 -50.37 -0.60 -12.30
C LEU A 97 -50.33 -1.71 -11.25
N LEU A 98 -49.18 -1.93 -10.60
CA LEU A 98 -48.98 -3.02 -9.62
C LEU A 98 -49.52 -2.68 -8.23
N GLU A 99 -49.44 -1.43 -7.79
CA GLU A 99 -49.86 -0.97 -6.45
C GLU A 99 -51.38 -0.87 -6.27
N GLY A 100 -52.17 -1.31 -7.26
CA GLY A 100 -53.62 -1.10 -7.27
C GLY A 100 -54.03 0.36 -7.54
N GLN A 101 -53.07 1.28 -7.68
CA GLN A 101 -53.26 2.67 -8.11
C GLN A 101 -53.63 2.80 -9.60
N GLY A 102 -53.91 1.70 -10.30
CA GLY A 102 -54.53 1.74 -11.62
C GLY A 102 -55.84 2.53 -11.64
N SER A 103 -56.48 2.72 -10.48
CA SER A 103 -57.63 3.61 -10.27
C SER A 103 -57.35 5.10 -10.43
N ASP A 104 -56.09 5.53 -10.28
CA ASP A 104 -55.69 6.93 -10.42
C ASP A 104 -55.31 7.29 -11.87
N ILE A 105 -55.22 6.29 -12.75
CA ILE A 105 -54.98 6.53 -14.18
C ILE A 105 -56.26 7.11 -14.79
N LYS A 106 -56.21 8.38 -15.18
CA LYS A 106 -57.33 9.09 -15.79
C LYS A 106 -57.38 8.88 -17.30
N CYS A 107 -58.59 8.98 -17.85
CA CYS A 107 -58.81 9.04 -19.28
C CYS A 107 -58.15 10.31 -19.84
N GLN A 108 -57.41 10.15 -20.93
CA GLN A 108 -56.72 11.24 -21.62
C GLN A 108 -57.48 11.65 -22.89
N ALA A 109 -58.58 10.96 -23.21
CA ALA A 109 -59.38 11.19 -24.42
C ALA A 109 -60.71 11.91 -24.15
N CYS A 110 -60.95 12.38 -22.91
CA CYS A 110 -62.10 13.20 -22.55
C CYS A 110 -61.73 14.18 -21.43
N ASP A 111 -62.44 15.30 -21.35
CA ASP A 111 -62.22 16.32 -20.33
C ASP A 111 -62.90 15.99 -18.98
N GLU A 112 -63.66 14.90 -18.92
CA GLU A 112 -64.42 14.46 -17.74
C GLU A 112 -63.55 13.77 -16.66
N GLU A 113 -62.24 13.64 -16.86
CA GLU A 113 -61.27 12.98 -15.95
C GLU A 113 -61.72 11.59 -15.44
N ASN A 114 -62.54 10.89 -16.24
CA ASN A 114 -63.05 9.56 -15.93
C ASN A 114 -61.91 8.56 -15.70
N GLN A 115 -62.11 7.56 -14.85
CA GLN A 115 -61.11 6.51 -14.64
C GLN A 115 -60.86 5.71 -15.93
N ALA A 116 -59.59 5.52 -16.27
CA ALA A 116 -59.20 4.72 -17.40
C ALA A 116 -59.35 3.22 -17.08
N ILE A 117 -59.79 2.46 -18.08
CA ILE A 117 -59.89 0.99 -18.00
C ILE A 117 -59.02 0.30 -19.06
N SER A 118 -58.55 1.06 -20.04
CA SER A 118 -57.76 0.55 -21.15
C SER A 118 -56.81 1.59 -21.69
N ARG A 119 -55.87 1.15 -22.51
CA ARG A 119 -54.89 1.97 -23.20
C ARG A 119 -54.93 1.66 -24.69
N CYS A 120 -55.16 2.68 -25.50
CA CYS A 120 -54.94 2.59 -26.95
C CYS A 120 -53.45 2.82 -27.24
N MET A 121 -52.80 1.90 -27.95
CA MET A 121 -51.38 2.02 -28.27
C MET A 121 -51.12 2.93 -29.48
N ASP A 122 -52.06 2.99 -30.44
CA ASP A 122 -51.89 3.82 -31.64
C ASP A 122 -52.20 5.30 -31.38
N CYS A 123 -53.29 5.59 -30.66
CA CYS A 123 -53.57 6.96 -30.20
C CYS A 123 -52.61 7.37 -29.10
N ASP A 124 -52.10 6.39 -28.37
CA ASP A 124 -51.32 6.56 -27.18
C ASP A 124 -52.06 7.29 -26.03
N HIS A 125 -53.32 6.92 -25.79
CA HIS A 125 -54.17 7.52 -24.75
C HIS A 125 -54.79 6.46 -23.86
N PHE A 126 -54.79 6.73 -22.55
CA PHE A 126 -55.61 6.00 -21.59
C PHE A 126 -57.07 6.35 -21.80
N LEU A 127 -57.94 5.34 -21.82
CA LEU A 127 -59.36 5.47 -22.19
C LEU A 127 -60.25 4.97 -21.06
N CYS A 128 -61.24 5.78 -20.68
CA CYS A 128 -62.38 5.31 -19.90
C CYS A 128 -63.28 4.41 -20.76
N GLN A 129 -64.30 3.83 -20.13
CA GLN A 129 -65.22 2.91 -20.79
C GLN A 129 -65.92 3.54 -22.01
N GLU A 130 -66.36 4.80 -21.92
CA GLU A 130 -67.06 5.47 -23.01
C GLU A 130 -66.13 5.84 -24.17
N CYS A 131 -64.93 6.36 -23.87
CA CYS A 131 -63.91 6.63 -24.87
C CYS A 131 -63.43 5.36 -25.59
N GLN A 132 -63.35 4.22 -24.88
CA GLN A 132 -63.04 2.92 -25.48
C GLN A 132 -64.15 2.46 -26.44
N LYS A 133 -65.43 2.58 -26.05
CA LYS A 133 -66.56 2.27 -26.93
C LYS A 133 -66.56 3.17 -28.17
N ALA A 134 -66.29 4.45 -28.00
CA ALA A 134 -66.16 5.41 -29.09
C ALA A 134 -65.04 5.01 -30.07
N HIS A 135 -63.86 4.67 -29.58
CA HIS A 135 -62.74 4.18 -30.40
C HIS A 135 -63.13 2.97 -31.26
N LYS A 136 -63.89 2.02 -30.71
CA LYS A 136 -64.35 0.83 -31.44
C LYS A 136 -65.41 1.13 -32.49
N ARG A 137 -66.20 2.20 -32.30
CA ARG A 137 -67.28 2.61 -33.21
C ARG A 137 -66.79 3.49 -34.36
N MET A 138 -65.80 4.34 -34.11
CA MET A 138 -65.28 5.28 -35.11
C MET A 138 -64.45 4.56 -36.18
N THR A 139 -64.83 4.72 -37.45
CA THR A 139 -64.16 4.06 -38.58
C THR A 139 -62.66 4.33 -38.64
N ALA A 140 -62.22 5.54 -38.26
CA ALA A 140 -60.82 5.92 -38.25
C ALA A 140 -60.00 5.19 -37.17
N MET A 141 -60.63 4.74 -36.08
CA MET A 141 -59.97 4.24 -34.87
C MET A 141 -60.27 2.77 -34.59
N LYS A 142 -61.21 2.15 -35.33
CA LYS A 142 -61.69 0.78 -35.10
C LYS A 142 -60.59 -0.29 -35.18
N SER A 143 -59.52 -0.03 -35.91
CA SER A 143 -58.37 -0.94 -36.07
C SER A 143 -57.27 -0.72 -35.03
N HIS A 144 -57.44 0.23 -34.11
CA HIS A 144 -56.45 0.52 -33.09
C HIS A 144 -56.36 -0.62 -32.07
N LYS A 145 -55.13 -0.89 -31.63
CA LYS A 145 -54.78 -1.86 -30.61
C LYS A 145 -55.07 -1.26 -29.24
N ILE A 146 -56.09 -1.80 -28.59
CA ILE A 146 -56.52 -1.38 -27.25
C ILE A 146 -56.35 -2.55 -26.30
N TYR A 147 -55.66 -2.31 -25.19
CA TYR A 147 -55.40 -3.31 -24.14
C TYR A 147 -55.95 -2.81 -22.80
N THR A 148 -56.48 -3.70 -21.97
CA THR A 148 -56.99 -3.33 -20.64
C THR A 148 -55.84 -3.08 -19.67
N LEU A 149 -56.07 -2.30 -18.61
CA LEU A 149 -55.04 -2.07 -17.58
C LEU A 149 -54.57 -3.38 -16.93
N ALA A 150 -55.47 -4.36 -16.74
CA ALA A 150 -55.12 -5.69 -16.26
C ALA A 150 -54.15 -6.44 -17.20
N GLN A 151 -54.29 -6.26 -18.52
CA GLN A 151 -53.35 -6.84 -19.49
C GLN A 151 -51.95 -6.21 -19.39
N LEU A 152 -51.88 -4.89 -19.18
CA LEU A 152 -50.60 -4.20 -18.94
C LEU A 152 -49.98 -4.64 -17.60
N GLN A 153 -50.78 -4.69 -16.53
CA GLN A 153 -50.34 -5.13 -15.20
C GLN A 153 -49.77 -6.55 -15.20
N SER A 154 -50.37 -7.46 -15.99
CA SER A 154 -49.90 -8.84 -16.10
C SER A 154 -48.52 -9.00 -16.78
N GLY A 155 -47.95 -7.92 -17.33
CA GLY A 155 -46.67 -7.95 -18.06
C GLY A 155 -46.76 -8.60 -19.45
N LYS A 156 -47.93 -9.11 -19.86
CA LYS A 156 -48.15 -9.66 -21.21
C LYS A 156 -48.00 -8.61 -22.30
N ILE A 157 -48.32 -7.36 -21.97
CA ILE A 157 -48.18 -6.20 -22.85
C ILE A 157 -47.33 -5.17 -22.12
N VAL A 158 -46.17 -4.85 -22.67
CA VAL A 158 -45.24 -3.88 -22.11
C VAL A 158 -45.68 -2.48 -22.52
N TYR A 159 -45.88 -1.60 -21.53
CA TYR A 159 -46.03 -0.17 -21.80
C TYR A 159 -44.70 0.37 -22.35
N LYS A 160 -44.75 1.05 -23.49
CA LYS A 160 -43.60 1.69 -24.12
C LYS A 160 -43.84 3.19 -24.20
N SER A 161 -42.92 3.98 -23.66
CA SER A 161 -43.00 5.43 -23.73
C SER A 161 -42.74 5.91 -25.16
N LYS A 162 -43.54 6.89 -25.61
CA LYS A 162 -43.32 7.60 -26.89
C LYS A 162 -41.98 8.31 -26.96
N LEU A 163 -41.38 8.65 -25.83
CA LEU A 163 -40.06 9.31 -25.78
C LEU A 163 -38.97 8.46 -26.44
N ARG A 164 -39.19 7.15 -26.62
CA ARG A 164 -38.27 6.27 -27.37
C ARG A 164 -38.24 6.57 -28.87
N ASP A 165 -39.36 7.01 -29.42
CA ASP A 165 -39.55 7.24 -30.86
C ASP A 165 -39.55 8.74 -31.21
N GLU A 166 -39.37 9.61 -30.21
CA GLU A 166 -39.35 11.06 -30.41
C GLU A 166 -38.09 11.46 -31.21
N VAL A 167 -38.32 11.99 -32.41
CA VAL A 167 -37.25 12.49 -33.28
C VAL A 167 -37.12 14.00 -33.08
N PRO A 168 -35.93 14.50 -32.69
CA PRO A 168 -35.72 15.93 -32.52
C PRO A 168 -36.00 16.74 -33.79
N LYS A 169 -36.54 17.95 -33.60
CA LYS A 169 -36.73 18.94 -34.66
C LYS A 169 -35.41 19.60 -35.05
N CYS A 170 -35.30 20.02 -36.30
CA CYS A 170 -34.13 20.76 -36.77
C CYS A 170 -34.12 22.18 -36.21
N CYS A 171 -32.97 22.62 -35.69
CA CYS A 171 -32.81 23.98 -35.15
C CYS A 171 -32.96 25.08 -36.20
N LYS A 172 -32.65 24.80 -37.47
CA LYS A 172 -32.82 25.75 -38.58
C LYS A 172 -34.21 25.66 -39.24
N HIS A 173 -34.86 24.51 -39.13
CA HIS A 173 -36.14 24.21 -39.79
C HIS A 173 -37.08 23.54 -38.77
N PRO A 174 -37.73 24.32 -37.88
CA PRO A 174 -38.47 23.79 -36.73
C PRO A 174 -39.59 22.79 -37.08
N ASP A 175 -40.17 22.88 -38.28
CA ASP A 175 -41.21 21.98 -38.74
C ASP A 175 -40.68 20.60 -39.17
N GLN A 176 -39.38 20.50 -39.48
CA GLN A 176 -38.75 19.31 -40.06
C GLN A 176 -38.06 18.44 -39.00
N ASN A 177 -38.28 17.13 -39.09
CA ASN A 177 -37.57 16.15 -38.27
C ASN A 177 -36.16 15.90 -38.80
N LEU A 178 -35.22 15.61 -37.90
CA LEU A 178 -33.88 15.13 -38.26
C LEU A 178 -33.96 13.69 -38.79
N ASN A 179 -33.53 13.44 -40.03
CA ASN A 179 -33.75 12.17 -40.72
C ASN A 179 -32.62 11.71 -41.65
N VAL A 180 -31.56 12.51 -41.83
CA VAL A 180 -30.40 12.22 -42.69
C VAL A 180 -29.12 12.37 -41.88
N TYR A 181 -28.14 11.48 -42.06
CA TYR A 181 -26.82 11.63 -41.45
C TYR A 181 -25.82 12.23 -42.45
N CYS A 182 -25.14 13.31 -42.05
CA CYS A 182 -24.06 13.91 -42.83
C CYS A 182 -22.71 13.37 -42.34
N ASN A 183 -22.09 12.48 -43.11
CA ASN A 183 -20.78 11.90 -42.77
C ASN A 183 -19.65 12.93 -42.77
N SER A 184 -19.76 13.97 -43.60
CA SER A 184 -18.74 15.03 -43.67
C SER A 184 -18.75 15.96 -42.45
N CYS A 185 -19.91 16.11 -41.80
CA CYS A 185 -20.07 16.99 -40.63
C CYS A 185 -20.31 16.22 -39.32
N GLU A 186 -20.38 14.88 -39.39
CA GLU A 186 -20.64 13.98 -38.26
C GLU A 186 -21.88 14.36 -37.42
N GLN A 187 -22.98 14.72 -38.09
CA GLN A 187 -24.20 15.17 -37.44
C GLN A 187 -25.46 14.71 -38.18
N VAL A 188 -26.57 14.61 -37.44
CA VAL A 188 -27.90 14.35 -38.01
C VAL A 188 -28.52 15.68 -38.44
N ILE A 189 -29.06 15.70 -39.65
CA ILE A 189 -29.69 16.87 -40.29
C ILE A 189 -31.09 16.51 -40.80
N CYS A 190 -31.89 17.53 -41.14
CA CYS A 190 -33.16 17.31 -41.84
C CYS A 190 -32.96 17.30 -43.37
N THR A 191 -33.99 16.87 -44.10
CA THR A 191 -33.99 16.88 -45.57
C THR A 191 -33.72 18.26 -46.16
N THR A 192 -34.30 19.34 -45.61
CA THR A 192 -34.02 20.71 -46.10
C THR A 192 -32.54 21.09 -45.96
N CYS A 193 -31.92 20.79 -44.81
CA CYS A 193 -30.47 21.01 -44.62
C CYS A 193 -29.62 20.21 -45.61
N SER A 194 -30.05 18.99 -45.97
CA SER A 194 -29.31 18.17 -46.93
C SER A 194 -29.17 18.84 -48.30
N VAL A 195 -30.17 19.62 -48.70
CA VAL A 195 -30.20 20.30 -50.01
C VAL A 195 -29.57 21.69 -49.95
N LEU A 196 -29.76 22.44 -48.86
CA LEU A 196 -29.29 23.82 -48.78
C LEU A 196 -27.83 23.91 -48.32
N ASP A 197 -27.50 23.29 -47.19
CA ASP A 197 -26.21 23.46 -46.52
C ASP A 197 -25.22 22.32 -46.82
N HIS A 198 -25.74 21.14 -47.17
CA HIS A 198 -24.96 19.90 -47.25
C HIS A 198 -25.03 19.21 -48.62
N ALA A 199 -25.42 19.93 -49.68
CA ALA A 199 -25.62 19.37 -51.02
C ALA A 199 -24.38 18.65 -51.60
N LYS A 200 -23.18 19.09 -51.19
CA LYS A 200 -21.89 18.53 -51.67
C LYS A 200 -21.26 17.56 -50.66
N HIS A 201 -21.94 17.25 -49.56
CA HIS A 201 -21.41 16.40 -48.50
C HIS A 201 -21.79 14.94 -48.71
N SER A 202 -21.07 14.03 -48.06
CA SER A 202 -21.43 12.62 -48.03
C SER A 202 -22.60 12.41 -47.09
N LEU A 203 -23.75 12.00 -47.63
CA LEU A 203 -24.99 11.77 -46.89
C LEU A 203 -25.37 10.30 -46.92
N THR A 204 -25.84 9.79 -45.79
CA THR A 204 -26.37 8.42 -45.67
C THR A 204 -27.69 8.42 -44.90
N GLY A 205 -28.48 7.37 -45.11
CA GLY A 205 -29.68 7.15 -44.31
C GLY A 205 -29.34 6.86 -42.86
N LEU A 206 -30.19 7.30 -41.93
CA LEU A 206 -30.01 7.05 -40.50
C LEU A 206 -29.78 5.56 -40.15
N PRO A 207 -30.54 4.58 -40.69
CA PRO A 207 -30.32 3.17 -40.35
C PRO A 207 -28.92 2.67 -40.73
N GLU A 208 -28.43 3.04 -41.91
CA GLU A 208 -27.11 2.64 -42.39
C GLU A 208 -26.00 3.30 -41.55
N ALA A 209 -26.12 4.60 -41.29
CA ALA A 209 -25.18 5.33 -40.45
C ALA A 209 -25.14 4.77 -39.02
N ALA A 210 -26.30 4.43 -38.46
CA ALA A 210 -26.43 3.84 -37.13
C ALA A 210 -25.77 2.46 -37.04
N GLU A 211 -25.99 1.56 -38.01
CA GLU A 211 -25.36 0.24 -38.01
C GLU A 211 -23.83 0.34 -38.14
N LYS A 212 -23.33 1.22 -39.02
CA LYS A 212 -21.89 1.49 -39.13
C LYS A 212 -21.31 2.03 -37.82
N CYS A 213 -22.00 2.97 -37.18
CA CYS A 213 -21.60 3.55 -35.89
C CYS A 213 -21.61 2.49 -34.79
N LYS A 214 -22.67 1.68 -34.69
CA LYS A 214 -22.82 0.60 -33.72
C LYS A 214 -21.70 -0.43 -33.84
N LYS A 215 -21.30 -0.81 -35.06
CA LYS A 215 -20.16 -1.69 -35.29
C LYS A 215 -18.86 -1.09 -34.73
N LYS A 216 -18.57 0.17 -35.07
CA LYS A 216 -17.37 0.88 -34.57
C LYS A 216 -17.36 1.00 -33.04
N ILE A 217 -18.49 1.33 -32.43
CA ILE A 217 -18.63 1.40 -30.97
C ILE A 217 -18.41 0.03 -30.34
N THR A 218 -19.00 -1.03 -30.91
CA THR A 218 -18.86 -2.41 -30.40
C THR A 218 -17.40 -2.87 -30.43
N GLU A 219 -16.67 -2.59 -31.51
CA GLU A 219 -15.23 -2.88 -31.61
C GLU A 219 -14.43 -2.13 -30.53
N MET A 220 -14.75 -0.85 -30.26
CA MET A 220 -14.10 -0.08 -29.21
C MET A 220 -14.44 -0.58 -27.80
N VAL A 221 -15.69 -1.01 -27.56
CA VAL A 221 -16.11 -1.62 -26.30
C VAL A 221 -15.35 -2.92 -26.06
N GLN A 222 -15.19 -3.77 -27.07
CA GLN A 222 -14.40 -5.01 -26.96
C GLN A 222 -12.95 -4.72 -26.59
N LYS A 223 -12.30 -3.74 -27.25
CA LYS A 223 -10.95 -3.30 -26.89
C LYS A 223 -10.88 -2.79 -25.45
N GLY A 224 -11.90 -2.05 -25.01
CA GLY A 224 -12.01 -1.58 -23.62
C GLY A 224 -12.11 -2.72 -22.61
N GLU A 225 -12.96 -3.72 -22.86
CA GLU A 225 -13.09 -4.89 -21.99
C GLU A 225 -11.79 -5.72 -21.94
N SER A 226 -11.13 -5.95 -23.07
CA SER A 226 -9.81 -6.63 -23.08
C SER A 226 -8.79 -5.87 -22.23
N ARG A 227 -8.70 -4.55 -22.37
CA ARG A 227 -7.78 -3.73 -21.57
C ARG A 227 -8.13 -3.74 -20.07
N LYS A 228 -9.42 -3.74 -19.72
CA LYS A 228 -9.88 -3.88 -18.33
C LYS A 228 -9.46 -5.22 -17.73
N THR A 229 -9.56 -6.32 -18.49
CA THR A 229 -9.10 -7.64 -18.03
C THR A 229 -7.59 -7.67 -17.82
N GLU A 230 -6.80 -7.15 -18.76
CA GLU A 230 -5.34 -7.05 -18.66
C GLU A 230 -4.94 -6.28 -17.39
N MET A 231 -5.54 -5.12 -17.16
CA MET A 231 -5.25 -4.29 -15.98
C MET A 231 -5.64 -4.98 -14.67
N SER A 232 -6.73 -5.75 -14.66
CA SER A 232 -7.15 -6.53 -13.49
C SER A 232 -6.14 -7.64 -13.17
N THR A 233 -5.67 -8.36 -14.20
CA THR A 233 -4.61 -9.37 -14.06
C THR A 233 -3.32 -8.75 -13.53
N THR A 234 -2.88 -7.60 -14.06
CA THR A 234 -1.68 -6.90 -13.57
C THR A 234 -1.82 -6.49 -12.09
N ILE A 235 -3.01 -6.08 -11.65
CA ILE A 235 -3.26 -5.77 -10.22
C ILE A 235 -3.06 -7.01 -9.35
N GLU A 236 -3.59 -8.17 -9.78
CA GLU A 236 -3.45 -9.44 -9.05
C GLU A 236 -1.99 -9.90 -8.97
N GLU A 237 -1.27 -9.84 -10.09
CA GLU A 237 0.16 -10.19 -10.17
C GLU A 237 1.01 -9.28 -9.28
N THR A 238 0.78 -7.97 -9.34
CA THR A 238 1.51 -6.99 -8.51
C THR A 238 1.25 -7.22 -7.02
N SER A 239 0.00 -7.53 -6.65
CA SER A 239 -0.37 -7.88 -5.27
C SER A 239 0.34 -9.15 -4.80
N LYS A 240 0.45 -10.17 -5.67
CA LYS A 240 1.19 -11.40 -5.36
C LYS A 240 2.68 -11.12 -5.15
N SER A 241 3.33 -10.40 -6.07
CA SER A 241 4.74 -10.03 -5.93
C SER A 241 5.00 -9.21 -4.67
N ARG A 242 4.06 -8.34 -4.26
CA ARG A 242 4.18 -7.59 -3.00
C ARG A 242 4.21 -8.52 -1.78
N LYS A 243 3.31 -9.51 -1.72
CA LYS A 243 3.29 -10.50 -0.62
C LYS A 243 4.56 -11.35 -0.55
N GLU A 244 5.10 -11.72 -1.70
CA GLU A 244 6.38 -12.44 -1.78
C GLU A 244 7.52 -11.59 -1.22
N LEU A 245 7.59 -10.31 -1.59
CA LEU A 245 8.58 -9.37 -1.05
C LEU A 245 8.46 -9.22 0.48
N ASP A 246 7.24 -9.05 1.01
CA ASP A 246 7.01 -8.95 2.45
C ASP A 246 7.49 -10.22 3.18
N THR A 247 7.27 -11.40 2.60
CA THR A 247 7.73 -12.68 3.13
C THR A 247 9.26 -12.79 3.11
N MET A 248 9.89 -12.40 1.99
CA MET A 248 11.35 -12.38 1.86
C MET A 248 11.99 -11.45 2.89
N PHE A 249 11.42 -10.26 3.08
CA PHE A 249 11.89 -9.29 4.06
C PHE A 249 11.80 -9.82 5.49
N ALA A 250 10.65 -10.40 5.88
CA ALA A 250 10.48 -11.03 7.20
C ALA A 250 11.49 -12.16 7.43
N ASN A 251 11.77 -12.97 6.41
CA ASN A 251 12.77 -14.03 6.49
C ASN A 251 14.20 -13.48 6.61
N ALA A 252 14.53 -12.40 5.91
CA ALA A 252 15.82 -11.73 6.05
C ALA A 252 16.02 -11.18 7.47
N GLN A 253 15.01 -10.51 8.04
CA GLN A 253 15.05 -10.04 9.43
C GLN A 253 15.27 -11.19 10.43
N LYS A 254 14.59 -12.33 10.23
CA LYS A 254 14.81 -13.54 11.05
C LYS A 254 16.24 -14.07 10.94
N LYS A 255 16.81 -14.10 9.73
CA LYS A 255 18.20 -14.54 9.51
C LYS A 255 19.21 -13.63 10.21
N VAL A 256 19.02 -12.31 10.13
CA VAL A 256 19.84 -11.32 10.86
C VAL A 256 19.76 -11.55 12.36
N SER A 257 18.55 -11.67 12.90
CA SER A 257 18.32 -11.92 14.33
C SER A 257 18.97 -13.23 14.79
N LYS A 258 18.86 -14.31 13.99
CA LYS A 258 19.49 -15.60 14.26
C LYS A 258 21.01 -15.51 14.26
N LYS A 259 21.62 -14.74 13.36
CA LYS A 259 23.08 -14.54 13.31
C LYS A 259 23.58 -13.89 14.59
N ILE A 260 22.88 -12.87 15.08
CA ILE A 260 23.20 -12.18 16.35
C ILE A 260 23.05 -13.17 17.53
N GLN A 261 21.93 -13.89 17.61
CA GLN A 261 21.69 -14.86 18.68
C GLN A 261 22.72 -16.00 18.72
N LEU A 262 23.27 -16.41 17.58
CA LEU A 262 24.36 -17.40 17.52
C LEU A 262 25.74 -16.81 17.85
N GLY A 263 25.93 -15.50 17.69
CA GLY A 263 27.19 -14.80 17.98
C GLY A 263 27.39 -14.54 19.47
N ILE A 264 26.34 -14.07 20.16
CA ILE A 264 26.36 -13.77 21.60
C ILE A 264 26.99 -14.89 22.46
N PRO A 265 26.56 -16.17 22.37
CA PRO A 265 27.10 -17.23 23.22
C PRO A 265 28.57 -17.53 22.92
N LYS A 266 29.05 -17.28 21.68
CA LYS A 266 30.47 -17.46 21.35
C LYS A 266 31.33 -16.41 22.02
N ILE A 267 30.89 -15.14 21.98
CA ILE A 267 31.56 -14.03 22.65
C ILE A 267 31.57 -14.26 24.16
N GLN A 268 30.42 -14.64 24.74
CA GLN A 268 30.32 -14.98 26.17
C GLN A 268 31.23 -16.14 26.58
N LYS A 269 31.37 -17.16 25.72
CA LYS A 269 32.27 -18.29 25.98
C LYS A 269 33.74 -17.85 25.99
N GLU A 270 34.15 -16.99 25.07
CA GLU A 270 35.52 -16.46 25.05
C GLU A 270 35.77 -15.55 26.26
N GLU A 271 34.82 -14.67 26.60
CA GLU A 271 34.88 -13.85 27.81
C GLU A 271 35.11 -14.71 29.07
N GLN A 272 34.34 -15.80 29.21
CA GLN A 272 34.49 -16.72 30.34
C GLN A 272 35.87 -17.40 30.35
N LYS A 273 36.40 -17.76 29.18
CA LYS A 273 37.72 -18.38 29.04
C LYS A 273 38.83 -17.41 29.46
N LEU A 274 38.81 -16.17 28.96
CA LEU A 274 39.78 -15.13 29.35
C LEU A 274 39.73 -14.85 30.85
N LYS A 275 38.53 -14.80 31.45
CA LYS A 275 38.37 -14.66 32.91
C LYS A 275 38.95 -15.84 33.70
N GLN A 276 38.78 -17.07 33.21
CA GLN A 276 39.36 -18.27 33.84
C GLN A 276 40.89 -18.27 33.75
N GLU A 277 41.45 -17.86 32.62
CA GLU A 277 42.91 -17.73 32.45
C GLU A 277 43.48 -16.67 33.40
N MET A 278 42.81 -15.51 33.51
CA MET A 278 43.19 -14.45 34.46
C MET A 278 43.15 -14.93 35.92
N ASP A 279 42.09 -15.64 36.32
CA ASP A 279 42.01 -16.20 37.68
C ASP A 279 43.14 -17.21 37.94
N TRP A 280 43.45 -18.08 36.98
CA TRP A 280 44.56 -19.02 37.12
C TRP A 280 45.90 -18.30 37.33
N ILE A 281 46.19 -17.27 36.53
CA ILE A 281 47.42 -16.46 36.66
C ILE A 281 47.48 -15.80 38.04
N TYR A 282 46.38 -15.18 38.47
CA TYR A 282 46.29 -14.53 39.77
C TYR A 282 46.55 -15.54 40.92
N GLN A 283 45.84 -16.67 40.92
CA GLN A 283 45.99 -17.72 41.92
C GLN A 283 47.41 -18.29 41.95
N HIS A 284 48.04 -18.48 40.78
CA HIS A 284 49.42 -18.94 40.70
C HIS A 284 50.39 -17.94 41.36
N ARG A 285 50.24 -16.65 41.05
CA ARG A 285 51.06 -15.56 41.63
C ARG A 285 50.86 -15.47 43.14
N VAL A 286 49.61 -15.50 43.63
CA VAL A 286 49.30 -15.49 45.07
C VAL A 286 50.04 -16.59 45.80
N ARG A 287 50.03 -17.83 45.28
CA ARG A 287 50.79 -18.95 45.87
C ARG A 287 52.28 -18.69 45.93
N THR A 288 52.86 -18.06 44.90
CA THR A 288 54.28 -17.67 44.91
C THR A 288 54.58 -16.66 46.02
N PHE A 289 53.73 -15.64 46.19
CA PHE A 289 53.85 -14.65 47.27
C PHE A 289 53.71 -15.30 48.65
N GLU A 290 52.69 -16.14 48.85
CA GLU A 290 52.45 -16.83 50.12
C GLU A 290 53.59 -17.78 50.49
N ALA A 291 54.14 -18.52 49.51
CA ALA A 291 55.29 -19.39 49.74
C ALA A 291 56.54 -18.61 50.19
N ALA A 292 56.86 -17.50 49.51
CA ALA A 292 57.99 -16.65 49.92
C ALA A 292 57.77 -16.04 51.31
N GLN A 293 56.54 -15.58 51.61
CA GLN A 293 56.20 -15.06 52.93
C GLN A 293 56.32 -16.13 54.02
N ALA A 294 55.87 -17.36 53.76
CA ALA A 294 55.97 -18.48 54.69
C ALA A 294 57.43 -18.85 54.99
N THR A 295 58.28 -18.94 53.96
CA THR A 295 59.73 -19.16 54.13
C THR A 295 60.34 -18.06 54.99
N ASN A 296 60.10 -16.80 54.66
CA ASN A 296 60.66 -15.67 55.41
C ASN A 296 60.17 -15.63 56.86
N ARG A 297 58.89 -15.92 57.13
CA ARG A 297 58.36 -16.00 58.50
C ARG A 297 59.05 -17.10 59.32
N LYS A 298 59.31 -18.26 58.70
CA LYS A 298 60.05 -19.35 59.34
C LYS A 298 61.47 -18.92 59.68
N GLU A 299 62.19 -18.32 58.74
CA GLU A 299 63.55 -17.82 58.95
C GLU A 299 63.61 -16.74 60.04
N VAL A 300 62.66 -15.81 60.07
CA VAL A 300 62.55 -14.79 61.13
C VAL A 300 62.35 -15.46 62.49
N THR A 301 61.48 -16.46 62.59
CA THR A 301 61.20 -17.16 63.85
C THR A 301 62.44 -17.91 64.35
N GLN A 302 63.13 -18.63 63.46
CA GLN A 302 64.36 -19.36 63.79
C GLN A 302 65.50 -18.41 64.19
N THR A 303 65.66 -17.31 63.46
CA THR A 303 66.66 -16.27 63.74
C THR A 303 66.38 -15.62 65.10
N LYS A 304 65.12 -15.28 65.38
CA LYS A 304 64.71 -14.70 66.67
C LYS A 304 65.04 -15.64 67.83
N HIS A 305 64.73 -16.93 67.70
CA HIS A 305 65.05 -17.94 68.71
C HIS A 305 66.56 -18.03 68.97
N LYS A 306 67.36 -18.22 67.91
CA LYS A 306 68.82 -18.32 68.00
C LYS A 306 69.46 -17.09 68.63
N LEU A 307 68.99 -15.89 68.26
CA LEU A 307 69.49 -14.64 68.84
C LEU A 307 69.15 -14.53 70.33
N GLU A 308 67.96 -14.97 70.75
CA GLU A 308 67.57 -14.97 72.16
C GLU A 308 68.40 -15.96 72.98
N GLU A 309 68.65 -17.17 72.46
CA GLU A 309 69.54 -18.15 73.08
C GLU A 309 70.96 -17.61 73.25
N VAL A 310 71.51 -16.96 72.22
CA VAL A 310 72.84 -16.35 72.28
C VAL A 310 72.87 -15.22 73.31
N LYS A 311 71.86 -14.33 73.34
CA LYS A 311 71.77 -13.25 74.34
C LYS A 311 71.68 -13.80 75.76
N GLN A 312 70.85 -14.80 75.97
CA GLN A 312 70.69 -15.44 77.28
C GLN A 312 72.00 -16.07 77.75
N LEU A 313 72.69 -16.79 76.86
CA LEU A 313 74.01 -17.37 77.17
C LEU A 313 75.04 -16.28 77.51
N MET A 314 75.09 -15.19 76.74
CA MET A 314 75.99 -14.06 76.98
C MET A 314 75.74 -13.39 78.34
N ASN A 315 74.50 -13.32 78.80
CA ASN A 315 74.14 -12.69 80.07
C ASN A 315 74.38 -13.59 81.29
N GLN A 316 74.32 -14.91 81.13
CA GLN A 316 74.36 -15.88 82.25
C GLN A 316 75.69 -16.61 82.38
N ALA A 317 76.48 -16.73 81.30
CA ALA A 317 77.73 -17.49 81.30
C ALA A 317 78.92 -16.72 81.87
N SER A 318 79.88 -17.43 82.47
CA SER A 318 81.14 -16.84 82.93
C SER A 318 82.06 -16.48 81.75
N CYS A 319 82.99 -15.53 81.95
CA CYS A 319 83.94 -15.11 80.91
C CYS A 319 84.72 -16.29 80.29
N TYR A 320 85.07 -17.29 81.10
CA TYR A 320 85.73 -18.51 80.63
C TYR A 320 84.86 -19.32 79.64
N LYS A 321 83.56 -19.51 79.97
CA LYS A 321 82.64 -20.32 79.14
C LYS A 321 82.31 -19.63 77.81
N ILE A 322 82.24 -18.29 77.81
CA ILE A 322 82.07 -17.50 76.58
C ILE A 322 83.28 -17.65 75.66
N LEU A 323 84.50 -17.57 76.22
CA LEU A 323 85.74 -17.76 75.45
C LEU A 323 85.88 -19.19 74.90
N GLU A 324 85.49 -20.21 75.66
CA GLU A 324 85.46 -21.61 75.21
C GLU A 324 84.53 -21.80 74.00
N LEU A 325 83.37 -21.13 73.98
CA LEU A 325 82.37 -21.24 72.92
C LEU A 325 82.53 -20.18 71.81
N GLN A 326 83.53 -19.31 71.89
CA GLN A 326 83.68 -18.12 71.05
C GLN A 326 83.56 -18.43 69.55
N GLN A 327 84.29 -19.43 69.06
CA GLN A 327 84.27 -19.78 67.63
C GLN A 327 82.89 -20.28 67.17
N LYS A 328 82.17 -21.03 68.02
CA LYS A 328 80.82 -21.53 67.71
C LYS A 328 79.79 -20.40 67.70
N LEU A 329 79.88 -19.46 68.64
CA LEU A 329 78.98 -18.31 68.71
C LEU A 329 79.19 -17.38 67.52
N LEU A 330 80.44 -17.06 67.19
CA LEU A 330 80.78 -16.24 66.03
C LEU A 330 80.34 -16.91 64.72
N HIS A 331 80.54 -18.23 64.58
CA HIS A 331 80.08 -18.96 63.41
C HIS A 331 78.55 -18.91 63.25
N ASN A 332 77.79 -19.22 64.31
CA ASN A 332 76.33 -19.19 64.25
C ASN A 332 75.78 -17.79 63.93
N LEU A 333 76.37 -16.74 64.50
CA LEU A 333 75.99 -15.36 64.20
C LEU A 333 76.36 -14.97 62.76
N SER A 334 77.51 -15.42 62.26
CA SER A 334 77.93 -15.15 60.89
C SER A 334 77.00 -15.78 59.85
N GLU A 335 76.54 -17.01 60.09
CA GLU A 335 75.56 -17.68 59.23
C GLU A 335 74.22 -16.92 59.24
N LEU A 336 73.76 -16.46 60.41
CA LEU A 336 72.54 -15.62 60.50
C LEU A 336 72.67 -14.32 59.70
N THR A 337 73.84 -13.69 59.70
CA THR A 337 74.07 -12.46 58.92
C THR A 337 74.19 -12.69 57.42
N ARG A 338 74.41 -13.93 56.98
CA ARG A 338 74.58 -14.29 55.56
C ARG A 338 73.28 -14.72 54.89
N THR A 339 72.29 -15.20 55.66
CA THR A 339 70.97 -15.59 55.13
C THR A 339 70.24 -14.39 54.53
N GLN A 340 69.88 -14.46 53.25
CA GLN A 340 69.11 -13.41 52.58
C GLN A 340 67.61 -13.73 52.59
N PRO A 341 66.73 -12.70 52.70
CA PRO A 341 65.29 -12.90 52.56
C PRO A 341 64.95 -13.42 51.17
N GLN A 342 64.00 -14.35 51.09
CA GLN A 342 63.43 -14.76 49.81
C GLN A 342 62.64 -13.58 49.22
N GLN A 343 63.06 -13.11 48.05
CA GLN A 343 62.38 -12.03 47.32
C GLN A 343 61.49 -12.61 46.21
N VAL A 344 60.37 -11.95 45.95
CA VAL A 344 59.49 -12.26 44.82
C VAL A 344 59.78 -11.26 43.69
N PRO A 345 59.93 -11.70 42.43
CA PRO A 345 60.18 -10.80 41.31
C PRO A 345 59.10 -9.71 41.17
N GLU A 346 59.53 -8.47 40.98
CA GLU A 346 58.64 -7.29 40.87
C GLU A 346 57.65 -7.43 39.71
N LYS A 347 58.05 -8.06 38.60
CA LYS A 347 57.15 -8.33 37.46
C LYS A 347 55.88 -9.13 37.80
N LEU A 348 55.85 -9.85 38.93
CA LEU A 348 54.66 -10.60 39.34
C LEU A 348 53.58 -9.73 40.00
N THR A 349 53.88 -8.47 40.34
CA THR A 349 52.90 -7.56 40.98
C THR A 349 51.97 -6.87 40.00
N PHE A 350 52.29 -6.84 38.70
CA PHE A 350 51.51 -6.13 37.68
C PHE A 350 50.64 -7.09 36.85
N MET A 351 49.35 -6.80 36.72
CA MET A 351 48.40 -7.57 35.91
C MET A 351 47.41 -6.61 35.26
N ASP A 352 47.26 -6.69 33.94
CA ASP A 352 46.36 -5.85 33.16
C ASP A 352 45.81 -6.60 31.94
N PHE A 353 44.77 -6.06 31.30
CA PHE A 353 44.20 -6.55 30.05
C PHE A 353 44.40 -5.49 28.96
N GLU A 354 45.32 -5.73 28.04
CA GLU A 354 45.54 -4.86 26.88
C GLU A 354 44.67 -5.29 25.70
N GLU A 355 43.87 -4.35 25.17
CA GLU A 355 43.16 -4.53 23.91
C GLU A 355 44.03 -4.03 22.75
N ASP A 356 44.42 -4.94 21.84
CA ASP A 356 45.01 -4.52 20.58
C ASP A 356 44.01 -3.69 19.78
N TYR A 357 44.51 -2.62 19.13
CA TYR A 357 43.74 -1.65 18.33
C TYR A 357 42.91 -2.27 17.17
N TYR A 358 43.05 -3.57 16.91
CA TYR A 358 42.34 -4.33 15.88
C TYR A 358 41.50 -5.51 16.42
N GLY A 359 41.31 -5.63 17.75
CA GLY A 359 40.39 -6.61 18.34
C GLY A 359 40.88 -8.06 18.35
N ALA A 360 42.18 -8.30 18.21
CA ALA A 360 42.78 -9.61 18.49
C ALA A 360 43.25 -9.64 19.95
N SER A 361 42.70 -10.53 20.76
CA SER A 361 43.10 -10.69 22.17
C SER A 361 44.41 -11.48 22.23
N VAL A 362 45.52 -10.84 22.57
CA VAL A 362 46.77 -11.52 22.93
C VAL A 362 47.11 -11.14 24.37
N PHE A 363 47.22 -12.14 25.25
CA PHE A 363 47.78 -11.90 26.58
C PHE A 363 49.29 -11.64 26.42
N SER A 364 49.65 -10.37 26.38
CA SER A 364 51.03 -9.89 26.47
C SER A 364 51.55 -10.18 27.88
N VAL A 365 52.43 -11.18 28.00
CA VAL A 365 53.37 -11.26 29.11
C VAL A 365 54.72 -10.87 28.53
N ASP A 366 55.29 -9.79 29.04
CA ASP A 366 56.57 -9.18 28.63
C ASP A 366 56.53 -8.32 27.34
N MET A 367 56.49 -7.00 27.51
CA MET A 367 57.36 -6.10 26.72
C MET A 367 57.83 -4.93 27.60
N THR A 368 59.08 -5.00 28.05
CA THR A 368 59.82 -3.78 28.42
C THR A 368 60.03 -2.95 27.16
N SER A 369 59.51 -1.73 27.16
CA SER A 369 59.62 -0.74 26.08
C SER A 369 61.08 -0.42 25.76
N ASN A 370 61.61 -0.94 24.65
CA ASN A 370 62.72 -0.30 23.96
C ASN A 370 62.90 -0.88 22.56
N MET A 371 62.32 -0.24 21.52
CA MET A 371 62.83 -0.31 20.15
C MET A 371 62.59 1.00 19.40
N GLN A 372 63.70 1.66 19.04
CA GLN A 372 63.79 2.75 18.07
C GLN A 372 64.11 2.13 16.69
N GLY A 373 63.34 2.46 15.66
CA GLY A 373 63.62 2.10 14.27
C GLY A 373 62.45 2.39 13.33
N ASP A 374 62.69 3.21 12.31
CA ASP A 374 61.70 3.67 11.32
C ASP A 374 61.22 2.53 10.42
N GLY A 375 59.93 2.21 10.54
CA GLY A 375 59.22 1.25 9.69
C GLY A 375 58.15 0.50 10.47
N GLN A 376 56.95 1.07 10.58
CA GLN A 376 55.82 0.39 11.23
C GLN A 376 55.15 -0.59 10.24
N PRO A 377 54.89 -1.85 10.63
CA PRO A 377 53.96 -2.70 9.91
C PRO A 377 52.54 -2.18 10.13
N THR A 378 51.91 -1.65 9.08
CA THR A 378 50.56 -1.03 9.17
C THR A 378 49.39 -2.01 9.06
N GLY A 379 49.65 -3.32 9.10
CA GLY A 379 48.61 -4.34 9.26
C GLY A 379 48.81 -5.59 8.41
N VAL A 380 48.21 -6.68 8.88
CA VAL A 380 48.11 -7.98 8.19
C VAL A 380 46.62 -8.26 7.95
N CYS A 381 46.26 -8.59 6.71
CA CYS A 381 44.90 -8.95 6.33
C CYS A 381 44.84 -10.45 6.04
N CYS A 382 43.73 -11.09 6.44
CA CYS A 382 43.48 -12.51 6.21
C CYS A 382 42.14 -12.66 5.47
N ASP A 383 42.12 -13.43 4.38
CA ASP A 383 40.88 -13.78 3.68
C ASP A 383 40.26 -15.06 4.29
N SER A 384 39.01 -15.32 3.93
CA SER A 384 38.14 -16.41 4.35
C SER A 384 38.68 -17.83 4.15
N ASP A 385 39.80 -18.00 3.42
CA ASP A 385 40.49 -19.27 3.20
C ASP A 385 41.79 -19.44 4.03
N GLY A 386 42.18 -18.45 4.83
CA GLY A 386 43.35 -18.52 5.71
C GLY A 386 44.69 -18.15 5.07
N SER A 387 44.70 -17.61 3.85
CA SER A 387 45.90 -17.06 3.22
C SER A 387 46.29 -15.72 3.86
N ILE A 388 47.58 -15.56 4.23
CA ILE A 388 48.11 -14.35 4.88
C ILE A 388 48.80 -13.46 3.84
N PHE A 389 48.32 -12.22 3.68
CA PHE A 389 48.98 -11.20 2.86
C PHE A 389 49.63 -10.14 3.75
N VAL A 390 50.89 -9.80 3.44
CA VAL A 390 51.62 -8.72 4.11
C VAL A 390 51.65 -7.51 3.17
N ALA A 391 50.93 -6.46 3.53
CA ALA A 391 51.00 -5.20 2.81
C ALA A 391 52.25 -4.43 3.27
N VAL A 392 53.27 -4.38 2.40
CA VAL A 392 54.45 -3.55 2.62
C VAL A 392 54.19 -2.21 1.93
N CYS A 393 53.96 -1.14 2.71
CA CYS A 393 53.91 0.21 2.14
C CYS A 393 55.34 0.61 1.73
N ARG A 394 55.72 0.32 0.49
CA ARG A 394 56.86 0.98 -0.14
C ARG A 394 56.35 2.29 -0.75
N CYS A 395 56.96 3.41 -0.37
CA CYS A 395 56.87 4.63 -1.17
C CYS A 395 57.50 4.34 -2.55
N LEU A 396 56.69 3.92 -3.51
CA LEU A 396 57.08 3.82 -4.91
C LEU A 396 56.77 5.18 -5.55
N THR A 397 57.83 5.89 -5.92
CA THR A 397 57.76 7.07 -6.78
C THR A 397 57.17 6.68 -8.14
N ALA A 398 56.32 7.56 -8.67
CA ALA A 398 55.52 7.36 -9.87
C ALA A 398 56.31 6.86 -11.09
N THR A 399 56.08 5.60 -11.48
CA THR A 399 55.98 5.10 -12.86
C THR A 399 55.45 3.67 -12.81
N ASP A 400 54.67 3.28 -13.82
CA ASP A 400 54.14 1.93 -14.11
C ASP A 400 52.70 1.66 -13.65
N ILE A 401 51.78 2.31 -14.37
CA ILE A 401 50.43 1.81 -14.63
C ILE A 401 50.53 0.92 -15.87
N GLU A 402 50.32 -0.39 -15.73
CA GLU A 402 49.83 -1.22 -16.84
C GLU A 402 48.59 -2.00 -16.41
N ILE A 403 47.58 -1.91 -17.28
CA ILE A 403 46.23 -2.42 -17.15
C ILE A 403 46.20 -3.86 -17.64
N GLN A 404 45.54 -4.75 -16.88
CA GLN A 404 44.73 -5.83 -17.46
C GLN A 404 43.51 -6.14 -16.60
#